data_AF-A0A970IJG5-F1
#
_entry.id   AF-A0A970IJG5-F1
#
_cell.length_a   1.000
_cell.length_b   1.000
_cell.length_c   1.000
_cell.angle_alpha   90.00
_cell.angle_beta   90.00
_cell.angle_gamma   90.00
#
_symmetry.space_group_name_H-M   'P 1'
#
loop_
_entity.id
_entity.type
_entity.pdbx_description
1 polymer ?
#
loop_
_entity_poly.entity_id
_entity_poly.type
_entity_poly.pdbx_seq_one_letter_code
_entity_poly.pdbx_strand_id
1 'polypeptide(L)' 'MDIPLDALLQLARRPAPFEPGTAVIWTDPHISPQLLAAHLDDTTEAASRSAA' A
#
# COMPACT_ATOMS: atom_id res chain seq x y z
N MET A 1 -13.76 -7.91 20.29
CA MET A 1 -13.45 -8.89 19.24
C MET A 1 -12.08 -9.43 19.59
N ASP A 2 -12.01 -10.64 20.13
CA ASP A 2 -10.74 -11.25 20.52
C ASP A 2 -10.14 -11.94 19.30
N ILE A 3 -9.02 -11.42 18.81
CA ILE A 3 -8.26 -12.04 17.73
C ILE A 3 -7.27 -13.03 18.37
N PRO A 4 -7.29 -14.32 17.99
CA PRO A 4 -6.33 -15.29 18.51
C PRO A 4 -4.89 -14.87 18.22
N LEU A 5 -3.98 -15.08 19.17
CA LEU A 5 -2.56 -14.74 19.02
C LEU A 5 -1.96 -15.39 17.76
N ASP A 6 -2.29 -16.66 17.50
CA ASP A 6 -1.78 -17.36 16.32
C ASP A 6 -2.21 -16.70 15.01
N ALA A 7 -3.44 -16.18 14.94
CA ALA A 7 -3.92 -15.45 13.78
C ALA A 7 -3.13 -14.15 13.57
N LEU A 8 -2.80 -13.45 14.66
CA LEU A 8 -1.94 -12.25 14.60
C LEU A 8 -0.53 -12.60 14.12
N LEU A 9 0.05 -13.70 14.61
CA LEU A 9 1.39 -14.15 14.19
C LEU A 9 1.43 -14.52 12.70
N GLN A 10 0.37 -15.13 12.18
CA GLN A 10 0.26 -15.42 10.75
C GLN A 10 0.17 -14.16 9.90
N LEU A 11 -0.62 -13.17 10.32
CA LEU A 11 -0.75 -11.89 9.62
C LEU A 11 0.54 -11.06 9.69
N ALA A 12 1.33 -11.19 10.75
CA ALA A 12 2.60 -10.50 10.93
C ALA A 12 3.79 -11.21 10.26
N ARG A 13 3.57 -12.38 9.65
CA ARG A 13 4.64 -13.12 8.97
C ARG A 13 5.24 -12.28 7.86
N ARG A 14 6.57 -12.23 7.79
CA ARG A 14 7.28 -11.67 6.64
C ARG A 14 7.02 -12.52 5.39
N PRO A 15 6.56 -11.91 4.27
CA PRO A 15 6.38 -12.64 3.02
C PRO A 15 7.71 -13.17 2.49
N ALA A 16 7.66 -14.28 1.75
CA ALA A 16 8.83 -14.77 1.02
C ALA A 16 9.21 -13.78 -0.11
N PRO A 17 10.45 -13.80 -0.61
CA PRO A 17 10.83 -13.00 -1.76
C PRO A 17 9.89 -13.28 -2.95
N PHE A 18 9.33 -12.21 -3.53
CA PHE A 18 8.38 -12.26 -4.64
C PHE A 18 7.06 -12.98 -4.36
N GLU A 19 6.73 -13.23 -3.09
CA GLU A 19 5.40 -13.73 -2.74
C GLU A 19 4.34 -12.71 -3.19
N PRO A 20 3.32 -13.13 -3.98
CA PRO A 20 2.26 -12.23 -4.41
C PRO A 20 1.60 -11.55 -3.22
N GLY A 21 1.64 -10.22 -3.17
CA GLY A 21 0.93 -9.44 -2.17
C GLY A 21 -0.58 -9.50 -2.38
N THR A 22 -1.34 -9.27 -1.31
CA THR A 22 -2.81 -9.20 -1.36
C THR A 22 -3.35 -7.80 -1.59
N ALA A 23 -2.47 -6.79 -1.63
CA ALA A 23 -2.87 -5.39 -1.74
C ALA A 23 -3.33 -5.06 -3.18
N VAL A 24 -4.60 -4.67 -3.32
CA VAL A 24 -5.23 -4.27 -4.59
C VAL A 24 -5.27 -2.74 -4.77
N ILE A 25 -4.26 -2.04 -4.26
CA ILE A 25 -4.25 -0.57 -4.16
C ILE A 25 -4.34 0.15 -5.52
N TRP A 26 -3.89 -0.50 -6.60
CA TRP A 26 -3.88 0.08 -7.94
C TRP A 26 -5.24 0.12 -8.62
N THR A 27 -6.15 -0.76 -8.22
CA THR A 27 -7.50 -0.88 -8.81
C THR A 27 -8.61 -0.61 -7.79
N ASP A 28 -8.26 -0.38 -6.53
CA ASP A 28 -9.23 -0.02 -5.50
C ASP A 28 -9.87 1.35 -5.84
N PRO A 29 -11.21 1.47 -5.77
CA PRO A 29 -11.93 2.64 -6.23
C PRO A 29 -11.71 3.89 -5.37
N HIS A 30 -11.20 3.74 -4.15
CA HIS A 30 -10.94 4.84 -3.24
C HIS A 30 -9.45 5.17 -3.13
N ILE A 31 -8.57 4.16 -3.20
CA ILE A 31 -7.13 4.33 -3.07
C ILE A 31 -6.50 4.77 -4.39
N SER A 32 -6.88 4.16 -5.52
CA SER A 32 -6.23 4.45 -6.80
C SER A 32 -6.31 5.92 -7.24
N PRO A 33 -7.43 6.66 -7.05
CA PRO A 33 -7.48 8.07 -7.41
C PRO A 33 -6.60 8.94 -6.51
N GLN A 34 -6.48 8.57 -5.23
CA GLN A 34 -5.63 9.29 -4.27
C GLN A 34 -4.15 9.07 -4.55
N LEU A 35 -3.76 7.83 -4.88
CA LEU A 35 -2.40 7.51 -5.32
C LEU A 35 -2.03 8.31 -6.58
N LEU A 36 -2.92 8.39 -7.56
CA LEU A 36 -2.69 9.17 -8.76
C LEU A 36 -2.51 10.66 -8.43
N ALA A 37 -3.38 11.23 -7.60
CA ALA A 37 -3.28 12.63 -7.19
C ALA A 37 -1.93 12.92 -6.51
N ALA A 38 -1.51 12.08 -5.57
CA ALA A 38 -0.23 12.23 -4.88
C ALA A 38 0.97 12.13 -5.83
N HIS A 39 0.92 11.24 -6.82
CA HIS A 39 2.01 11.09 -7.79
C HIS A 39 2.10 12.26 -8.79
N LEU A 40 1.00 12.99 -9.02
CA LEU A 40 0.92 14.14 -9.91
C LEU A 40 1.20 15.48 -9.20
N ASP A 41 1.08 15.54 -7.88
CA ASP A 41 1.31 16.75 -7.09
C ASP A 41 2.81 16.95 -6.82
N ASP A 42 3.45 17.74 -7.69
CA ASP A 42 4.89 18.06 -7.69
C ASP A 42 5.37 18.86 -6.46
N THR A 43 4.43 19.31 -5.61
CA THR A 43 4.72 19.98 -4.34
C THR A 43 4.93 19.00 -3.18
N THR A 44 4.75 17.70 -3.42
CA THR A 44 4.91 16.64 -2.43
C THR A 44 6.07 15.71 -2.74
N GLU A 45 6.71 15.17 -1.70
CA GLU A 45 7.80 14.17 -1.83
C GLU A 45 7.36 12.86 -2.50
N ALA A 46 6.06 12.57 -2.50
CA ALA A 46 5.50 11.37 -3.12
C ALA A 46 5.31 11.50 -4.65
N ALA A 47 5.55 12.69 -5.20
CA ALA A 47 5.45 12.94 -6.63
C ALA A 47 6.41 12.04 -7.39
N SER A 48 5.94 11.43 -8.48
CA SER A 48 6.83 10.68 -9.39
C SER A 48 7.77 11.62 -10.15
N ARG A 49 7.37 12.89 -10.30
CA ARG A 49 8.16 13.98 -10.86
C ARG A 49 8.03 15.18 -9.94
N SER A 50 9.08 15.47 -9.19
CA SER A 50 9.17 16.71 -8.42
C SER A 50 9.53 17.87 -9.36
N ALA A 51 9.11 19.08 -9.01
CA ALA A 51 9.43 20.31 -9.74
C ALA A 51 10.88 20.81 -9.55
N ALA A 52 11.75 20.02 -8.91
CA ALA A 52 13.15 20.33 -8.67
C ALA A 52 14.00 20.45 -9.95
#